data_AF-N0AUZ8-F1
#
_entry.id   AF-N0AUZ8-F1
#
_cell.length_a   1.000
_cell.length_b   1.000
_cell.length_c   1.000
_cell.angle_alpha   90.00
_cell.angle_beta   90.00
_cell.angle_gamma   90.00
#
_symmetry.space_group_name_H-M   'P 1'
#
loop_
_entity.id
_entity.type
_entity.pdbx_description
1 polymer ?
#
loop_
_entity_poly.entity_id
_entity_poly.type
_entity_poly.pdbx_seq_one_letter_code
_entity_poly.pdbx_strand_id
1 'polypeptide(L)'
;MSREYKFYYDESEHSRKINKSTITSANYYDNFVVTIVGWESSDEEIIEEKYITFENKYSDRKSNGELKSTTLKPKHFRNGFASLNQENVEFIGDFLNLFDEKILLYFSVSSKIEFIIQQLFINYTNSIFKDMDAMKYSIVKSILMYRPQEIISGIYENTGELIQLLKDFYSQKLTTNLTNPELKRHENVAFTQILLLLDAVNEDIEINWSYDSAFYGFDKYINEKGIKSYSLYLDKEGEDSNTLKAARKLGISKPVELDSKVSVGIRISDILAGIISKLLKALHFQLRYEFAEDGIGKKILSGKWFEVSDQQLGLYKQLYLIIGKLNNAWFKSFGGIYSDDFIVLVSFLNYLSKFESVAKMNEFDRSMFGEDFNAYVCSNLNSYFQRMHSKLNIEPITSLNEEFYYNQRGAKVFYDISKQPLLEILEGSQIYYVLSVGFSNNMVPTVTIEDKGETTCYKLEQGLLDWVIYCVSFANMGGKIFPSRVLFCKVDNEYYADIL
;
A
#
# COMPACT_ATOMS: atom_id res chain seq x y z
N MET A 1 6.12 33.59 4.66
CA MET A 1 6.70 32.68 5.68
C MET A 1 6.42 31.26 5.21
N SER A 2 7.42 30.38 5.20
CA SER A 2 7.18 28.95 4.92
C SER A 2 6.39 28.37 6.09
N ARG A 3 5.27 27.71 5.80
CA ARG A 3 4.50 26.97 6.81
C ARG A 3 5.38 25.86 7.37
N GLU A 4 5.43 25.75 8.69
CA GLU A 4 6.18 24.72 9.40
C GLU A 4 5.21 23.68 9.95
N TYR A 5 5.46 22.41 9.64
CA TYR A 5 4.62 21.30 10.07
C TYR A 5 5.31 20.46 11.14
N LYS A 6 4.52 19.85 12.02
CA LYS A 6 5.00 18.88 13.01
C LYS A 6 4.32 17.55 12.77
N PHE A 7 5.11 16.49 12.70
CA PHE A 7 4.64 15.12 12.49
C PHE A 7 5.07 14.23 13.63
N TYR A 8 4.21 13.30 14.01
CA TYR A 8 4.35 12.43 15.15
C TYR A 8 4.11 10.99 14.71
N TYR A 9 5.10 10.13 14.93
CA TYR A 9 5.11 8.75 14.48
C TYR A 9 4.84 7.82 15.67
N ASP A 10 4.01 6.82 15.43
CA ASP A 10 4.01 5.60 16.24
C ASP A 10 3.63 4.36 15.39
N GLU A 11 3.82 3.18 15.96
CA GLU A 11 3.77 1.90 15.27
C GLU A 11 3.06 0.81 16.07
N SER A 12 2.64 -0.25 15.39
CA SER A 12 1.97 -1.38 16.00
C SER A 12 2.31 -2.70 15.29
N GLU A 13 2.12 -3.81 16.02
CA GLU A 13 2.46 -5.16 15.57
C GLU A 13 3.95 -5.29 15.18
N HIS A 14 4.80 -4.62 15.97
CA HIS A 14 6.24 -4.63 15.83
C HIS A 14 6.85 -6.03 16.01
N SER A 15 7.87 -6.37 15.22
CA SER A 15 8.67 -7.59 15.40
C SER A 15 10.12 -7.36 14.99
N ARG A 16 11.02 -7.25 15.98
CA ARG A 16 12.45 -6.93 15.74
C ARG A 16 13.14 -7.93 14.81
N LYS A 17 12.76 -9.21 14.93
CA LYS A 17 13.30 -10.32 14.15
C LYS A 17 12.16 -11.16 13.58
N ILE A 18 12.24 -11.41 12.27
CA ILE A 18 11.31 -12.24 11.52
C ILE A 18 11.94 -13.63 11.38
N ASN A 19 11.95 -14.39 12.48
CA ASN A 19 12.47 -15.76 12.49
C ASN A 19 11.31 -16.77 12.61
N LYS A 20 11.64 -18.07 12.49
CA LYS A 20 10.67 -19.17 12.60
C LYS A 20 9.80 -19.07 13.86
N SER A 21 10.38 -18.83 15.03
CA SER A 21 9.63 -18.75 16.30
C SER A 21 8.63 -17.59 16.33
N THR A 22 8.98 -16.46 15.70
CA THR A 22 8.08 -15.31 15.56
C THR A 22 6.87 -15.68 14.70
N ILE A 23 7.11 -16.26 13.52
CA ILE A 23 6.06 -16.51 12.51
C ILE A 23 5.12 -17.67 12.87
N THR A 24 5.64 -18.70 13.55
CA THR A 24 4.83 -19.87 13.95
C THR A 24 3.99 -19.62 15.20
N SER A 25 4.21 -18.51 15.92
CA SER A 25 3.39 -18.13 17.07
C SER A 25 1.90 -18.06 16.72
N ALA A 26 1.05 -18.56 17.62
CA ALA A 26 -0.40 -18.58 17.43
C ALA A 26 -1.00 -17.18 17.26
N ASN A 27 -0.41 -16.18 17.93
CA ASN A 27 -0.83 -14.78 17.93
C ASN A 27 -0.03 -13.92 16.93
N TYR A 28 0.83 -14.53 16.11
CA TYR A 28 1.57 -13.82 15.08
C TYR A 28 0.61 -13.14 14.11
N TYR A 29 0.90 -11.87 13.84
CA TYR A 29 0.27 -11.12 12.79
C TYR A 29 1.36 -10.52 11.89
N ASP A 30 1.15 -10.66 10.59
CA ASP A 30 2.19 -10.43 9.61
C ASP A 30 2.48 -8.95 9.39
N ASN A 31 1.44 -8.12 9.34
CA ASN A 31 1.64 -6.72 8.99
C ASN A 31 2.21 -5.91 10.15
N PHE A 32 3.25 -5.14 9.82
CA PHE A 32 3.71 -4.00 10.59
C PHE A 32 2.89 -2.77 10.19
N VAL A 33 2.38 -2.03 11.18
CA VAL A 33 1.48 -0.88 10.95
C VAL A 33 2.11 0.37 11.53
N VAL A 34 2.18 1.43 10.75
CA VAL A 34 2.68 2.75 11.16
C VAL A 34 1.60 3.79 10.96
N THR A 35 1.47 4.72 11.90
CA THR A 35 0.70 5.95 11.72
C THR A 35 1.60 7.15 11.96
N ILE A 36 1.42 8.17 11.12
CA ILE A 36 2.05 9.47 11.31
C ILE A 36 0.94 10.51 11.22
N VAL A 37 0.64 11.16 12.34
CA VAL A 37 -0.25 12.32 12.37
C VAL A 37 0.57 13.59 12.35
N GLY A 38 0.05 14.65 11.74
CA GLY A 38 0.72 15.95 11.79
C GLY A 38 -0.20 17.11 11.51
N TRP A 39 0.30 18.31 11.74
CA TRP A 39 -0.45 19.55 11.59
C TRP A 39 0.49 20.72 11.37
N GLU A 40 -0.05 21.85 10.92
CA GLU A 40 0.69 23.11 10.87
C GLU A 40 0.96 23.58 12.31
N SER A 41 2.17 24.09 12.56
CA SER A 41 2.59 24.48 13.92
C SER A 41 1.68 25.54 14.55
N SER A 42 0.96 26.34 13.75
CA SER A 42 -0.03 27.31 14.24
C SER A 42 -1.30 26.68 14.79
N ASP A 43 -1.60 25.43 14.46
CA ASP A 43 -2.80 24.71 14.93
C ASP A 43 -2.51 23.85 16.18
N GLU A 44 -1.25 23.74 16.61
CA GLU A 44 -0.80 22.83 17.66
C GLU A 44 -1.54 23.05 18.99
N GLU A 45 -1.61 24.29 19.48
CA GLU A 45 -2.26 24.60 20.77
C GLU A 45 -3.72 24.13 20.82
N ILE A 46 -4.47 24.38 19.75
CA ILE A 46 -5.90 24.01 19.65
C ILE A 46 -6.07 22.49 19.57
N ILE A 47 -5.19 21.80 18.83
CA ILE A 47 -5.23 20.34 18.68
C ILE A 47 -4.87 19.67 20.03
N GLU A 48 -3.83 20.18 20.70
CA GLU A 48 -3.42 19.67 22.00
C GLU A 48 -4.48 19.88 23.08
N GLU A 49 -5.12 21.05 23.12
CA GLU A 49 -6.21 21.32 24.07
C GLU A 49 -7.41 20.37 23.88
N LYS A 50 -7.80 20.12 22.62
CA LYS A 50 -8.86 19.14 22.29
C LYS A 50 -8.48 17.75 22.78
N TYR A 51 -7.23 17.31 22.53
CA TYR A 51 -6.78 16.00 22.98
C TYR A 51 -6.68 15.91 24.50
N ILE A 52 -6.17 16.93 25.18
CA ILE A 52 -6.07 16.95 26.65
C ILE A 52 -7.47 16.85 27.28
N THR A 53 -8.46 17.53 26.69
CA THR A 53 -9.86 17.42 27.13
C THR A 53 -10.39 15.98 27.00
N PHE A 54 -10.14 15.34 25.85
CA PHE A 54 -10.44 13.92 25.63
C PHE A 54 -9.71 13.03 26.64
N GLU A 55 -8.41 13.25 26.85
CA GLU A 55 -7.59 12.43 27.73
C GLU A 55 -8.01 12.56 29.21
N ASN A 56 -8.43 13.75 29.63
CA ASN A 56 -8.95 13.98 30.98
C ASN A 56 -10.30 13.28 31.20
N LYS A 57 -11.17 13.24 30.17
CA LYS A 57 -12.44 12.49 30.22
C LYS A 57 -12.20 11.00 30.48
N TYR A 58 -11.11 10.43 29.97
CA TYR A 58 -10.74 9.02 30.09
C TYR A 58 -9.51 8.79 30.98
N SER A 59 -9.36 9.63 32.02
CA SER A 59 -8.21 9.59 32.92
C SER A 59 -8.06 8.26 33.67
N ASP A 60 -9.18 7.56 33.93
CA ASP A 60 -9.24 6.23 34.54
C ASP A 60 -8.57 5.14 33.68
N ARG A 61 -8.44 5.37 32.38
CA ARG A 61 -7.84 4.43 31.42
C ARG A 61 -6.33 4.58 31.26
N LYS A 62 -5.75 5.62 31.87
CA LYS A 62 -4.30 5.88 31.79
C LYS A 62 -3.51 4.74 32.40
N SER A 63 -2.38 4.41 31.76
CA SER A 63 -1.37 3.51 32.31
C SER A 63 -0.06 4.29 32.40
N ASN A 64 0.59 4.25 33.57
CA ASN A 64 1.85 4.97 33.81
C ASN A 64 1.80 6.49 33.50
N GLY A 65 0.62 7.11 33.68
CA GLY A 65 0.41 8.55 33.52
C GLY A 65 -0.05 9.00 32.13
N GLU A 66 -0.15 8.09 31.16
CA GLU A 66 -0.51 8.39 29.77
C GLU A 66 -1.64 7.50 29.26
N LEU A 67 -2.40 7.98 28.29
CA LEU A 67 -3.42 7.20 27.60
C LEU A 67 -2.82 6.57 26.34
N LYS A 68 -2.86 5.24 26.26
CA LYS A 68 -2.29 4.45 25.16
C LYS A 68 -3.28 3.48 24.56
N SER A 69 -2.99 3.04 23.34
CA SER A 69 -3.78 2.06 22.57
C SER A 69 -3.92 0.71 23.28
N THR A 70 -3.06 0.43 24.27
CA THR A 70 -3.12 -0.77 25.13
C THR A 70 -4.36 -0.81 26.03
N THR A 71 -5.04 0.32 26.27
CA THR A 71 -6.36 0.34 26.93
C THR A 71 -7.41 -0.44 26.12
N LEU A 72 -7.22 -0.52 24.81
CA LEU A 72 -8.07 -1.27 23.88
C LEU A 72 -7.46 -2.66 23.64
N LYS A 73 -8.05 -3.70 24.23
CA LYS A 73 -7.52 -5.07 24.14
C LYS A 73 -7.95 -5.76 22.84
N PRO A 74 -7.12 -6.65 22.25
CA PRO A 74 -7.47 -7.36 21.01
C PRO A 74 -8.82 -8.08 21.04
N LYS A 75 -9.19 -8.67 22.19
CA LYS A 75 -10.49 -9.34 22.37
C LYS A 75 -11.71 -8.43 22.15
N HIS A 76 -11.56 -7.11 22.33
CA HIS A 76 -12.64 -6.15 22.09
C HIS A 76 -12.95 -5.98 20.59
N PHE A 77 -12.04 -6.41 19.71
CA PHE A 77 -12.13 -6.27 18.25
C PHE A 77 -12.43 -7.60 17.54
N ARG A 78 -12.85 -8.66 18.26
CA ARG A 78 -13.02 -10.01 17.69
C ARG A 78 -13.86 -10.01 16.40
N ASN A 79 -14.92 -9.20 16.34
CA ASN A 79 -15.71 -8.95 15.12
C ASN A 79 -15.68 -7.46 14.75
N GLY A 80 -14.51 -6.84 14.83
CA GLY A 80 -14.32 -5.39 14.67
C GLY A 80 -15.09 -4.58 15.71
N PHE A 81 -15.63 -3.44 15.31
CA PHE A 81 -16.42 -2.57 16.18
C PHE A 81 -17.74 -3.19 16.66
N ALA A 82 -18.27 -4.22 15.98
CA ALA A 82 -19.47 -4.93 16.42
C ALA A 82 -19.29 -5.61 17.79
N SER A 83 -18.05 -5.92 18.18
CA SER A 83 -17.73 -6.56 19.47
C SER A 83 -17.41 -5.58 20.61
N LEU A 84 -17.44 -4.27 20.35
CA LEU A 84 -17.18 -3.28 21.38
C LEU A 84 -18.34 -3.21 22.37
N ASN A 85 -18.01 -3.03 23.66
CA ASN A 85 -18.97 -2.61 24.66
C ASN A 85 -19.21 -1.09 24.59
N GLN A 86 -20.25 -0.62 25.28
CA GLN A 86 -20.65 0.79 25.26
C GLN A 86 -19.50 1.75 25.60
N GLU A 87 -18.74 1.45 26.65
CA GLU A 87 -17.62 2.29 27.09
C GLU A 87 -16.51 2.41 26.04
N ASN A 88 -16.25 1.35 25.25
CA ASN A 88 -15.24 1.42 24.18
C ASN A 88 -15.80 2.07 22.91
N VAL A 89 -17.10 1.94 22.65
CA VAL A 89 -17.76 2.67 21.56
C VAL A 89 -17.63 4.18 21.79
N GLU A 90 -17.94 4.65 23.00
CA GLU A 90 -17.81 6.06 23.37
C GLU A 90 -16.35 6.53 23.31
N PHE A 91 -15.41 5.77 23.87
CA PHE A 91 -13.99 6.10 23.83
C PHE A 91 -13.47 6.27 22.39
N ILE A 92 -13.77 5.31 21.52
CA ILE A 92 -13.30 5.37 20.12
C ILE A 92 -14.02 6.49 19.38
N GLY A 93 -15.32 6.70 19.61
CA GLY A 93 -16.08 7.79 18.98
C GLY A 93 -15.49 9.16 19.32
N ASP A 94 -15.24 9.42 20.60
CA ASP A 94 -14.64 10.66 21.04
C ASP A 94 -13.21 10.85 20.52
N PHE A 95 -12.42 9.77 20.45
CA PHE A 95 -11.08 9.80 19.87
C PHE A 95 -11.13 10.15 18.37
N LEU A 96 -11.99 9.48 17.61
CA LEU A 96 -12.12 9.75 16.17
C LEU A 96 -12.68 11.15 15.89
N ASN A 97 -13.46 11.74 16.82
CA ASN A 97 -13.97 13.12 16.72
C ASN A 97 -12.87 14.18 16.83
N LEU A 98 -11.65 13.82 17.24
CA LEU A 98 -10.51 14.73 17.26
C LEU A 98 -10.01 15.08 15.86
N PHE A 99 -10.27 14.23 14.86
CA PHE A 99 -9.75 14.39 13.51
C PHE A 99 -10.63 15.31 12.67
N ASP A 100 -10.02 16.39 12.19
CA ASP A 100 -10.59 17.33 11.21
C ASP A 100 -9.54 17.66 10.11
N GLU A 101 -9.86 18.59 9.21
CA GLU A 101 -8.97 18.92 8.08
C GLU A 101 -7.58 19.42 8.51
N LYS A 102 -7.41 19.88 9.76
CA LYS A 102 -6.12 20.36 10.27
C LYS A 102 -5.16 19.21 10.60
N ILE A 103 -5.68 18.02 10.87
CA ILE A 103 -4.87 16.84 11.20
C ILE A 103 -4.59 16.05 9.92
N LEU A 104 -3.38 16.22 9.42
CA LEU A 104 -2.80 15.38 8.38
C LEU A 104 -2.57 13.97 8.93
N LEU A 105 -2.82 12.98 8.09
CA LEU A 105 -2.64 11.57 8.44
C LEU A 105 -1.99 10.85 7.26
N TYR A 106 -0.87 10.20 7.58
CA TYR A 106 -0.20 9.18 6.78
C TYR A 106 -0.17 7.86 7.54
N PHE A 107 -0.23 6.73 6.86
CA PHE A 107 0.01 5.43 7.48
C PHE A 107 0.63 4.43 6.51
N SER A 108 1.35 3.44 7.06
CA SER A 108 1.97 2.36 6.29
C SER A 108 1.52 1.01 6.82
N VAL A 109 1.25 0.05 5.93
CA VAL A 109 0.96 -1.34 6.25
C VAL A 109 1.89 -2.22 5.42
N SER A 110 2.82 -2.92 6.08
CA SER A 110 3.87 -3.69 5.40
C SER A 110 3.90 -5.14 5.87
N SER A 111 3.93 -6.08 4.93
CA SER A 111 4.03 -7.52 5.21
C SER A 111 5.47 -7.94 5.53
N LYS A 112 5.65 -8.61 6.67
CA LYS A 112 6.97 -9.15 7.07
C LYS A 112 7.34 -10.37 6.24
N ILE A 113 6.38 -11.21 5.90
CA ILE A 113 6.62 -12.31 4.95
C ILE A 113 6.99 -11.76 3.58
N GLU A 114 6.33 -10.71 3.08
CA GLU A 114 6.74 -10.07 1.83
C GLU A 114 8.19 -9.59 1.88
N PHE A 115 8.62 -8.94 2.97
CA PHE A 115 10.00 -8.49 3.13
C PHE A 115 11.02 -9.64 2.97
N ILE A 116 10.72 -10.84 3.48
CA ILE A 116 11.59 -12.00 3.31
C ILE A 116 11.52 -12.56 1.89
N ILE A 117 10.31 -12.68 1.31
CA ILE A 117 10.12 -13.19 -0.05
C ILE A 117 10.79 -12.29 -1.09
N GLN A 118 10.75 -10.96 -0.94
CA GLN A 118 11.44 -10.03 -1.84
C GLN A 118 12.96 -10.26 -1.83
N GLN A 119 13.55 -10.61 -0.68
CA GLN A 119 14.98 -10.90 -0.58
C GLN A 119 15.34 -12.27 -1.16
N LEU A 120 14.54 -13.30 -0.89
CA LEU A 120 14.74 -14.65 -1.44
C LEU A 120 14.67 -14.64 -2.98
N PHE A 121 13.79 -13.82 -3.54
CA PHE A 121 13.57 -13.72 -4.99
C PHE A 121 14.13 -12.41 -5.57
N ILE A 122 15.17 -11.82 -4.97
CA ILE A 122 15.73 -10.53 -5.42
C ILE A 122 16.23 -10.57 -6.88
N ASN A 123 16.71 -11.73 -7.33
CA ASN A 123 17.19 -11.95 -8.70
C ASN A 123 16.07 -12.19 -9.73
N TYR A 124 14.81 -12.24 -9.28
CA TYR A 124 13.64 -12.45 -10.13
C TYR A 124 13.10 -11.11 -10.61
N THR A 125 13.55 -10.70 -11.80
CA THR A 125 13.15 -9.42 -12.41
C THR A 125 12.03 -9.58 -13.43
N ASN A 126 11.12 -8.61 -13.48
CA ASN A 126 10.07 -8.57 -14.50
C ASN A 126 10.65 -8.54 -15.93
N SER A 127 9.93 -9.16 -16.85
CA SER A 127 10.17 -9.10 -18.29
C SER A 127 8.83 -9.17 -19.02
N ILE A 128 8.83 -8.89 -20.31
CA ILE A 128 7.62 -8.93 -21.15
C ILE A 128 6.86 -10.27 -21.12
N PHE A 129 7.53 -11.37 -20.76
CA PHE A 129 6.93 -12.71 -20.67
C PHE A 129 6.74 -13.20 -19.25
N LYS A 130 7.29 -12.49 -18.25
CA LYS A 130 7.34 -12.99 -16.87
C LYS A 130 7.06 -11.86 -15.88
N ASP A 131 5.95 -11.98 -15.17
CA ASP A 131 5.60 -11.07 -14.08
C ASP A 131 6.04 -11.65 -12.73
N MET A 132 7.18 -11.15 -12.26
CA MET A 132 7.80 -11.59 -11.02
C MET A 132 7.13 -11.00 -9.79
N ASP A 133 6.50 -9.82 -9.90
CA ASP A 133 5.75 -9.27 -8.77
C ASP A 133 4.47 -10.08 -8.52
N ALA A 134 3.76 -10.45 -9.58
CA ALA A 134 2.62 -11.35 -9.45
C ALA A 134 3.03 -12.70 -8.83
N MET A 135 4.16 -13.27 -9.25
CA MET A 135 4.73 -14.49 -8.67
C MET A 135 5.01 -14.33 -7.17
N LYS A 136 5.76 -13.29 -6.78
CA LYS A 136 6.11 -13.01 -5.37
C LYS A 136 4.86 -12.75 -4.53
N TYR A 137 3.90 -11.98 -5.03
CA TYR A 137 2.62 -11.74 -4.38
C TYR A 137 1.87 -13.05 -4.13
N SER A 138 1.76 -13.92 -5.14
CA SER A 138 1.09 -15.22 -5.01
C SER A 138 1.80 -16.15 -4.01
N ILE A 139 3.14 -16.12 -3.96
CA ILE A 139 3.92 -16.86 -2.95
C ILE A 139 3.60 -16.33 -1.56
N VAL A 140 3.71 -15.02 -1.31
CA VAL A 140 3.37 -14.38 -0.01
C VAL A 140 1.95 -14.76 0.41
N LYS A 141 0.97 -14.57 -0.49
CA LYS A 141 -0.43 -14.88 -0.24
C LYS A 141 -0.63 -16.35 0.15
N SER A 142 0.00 -17.28 -0.58
CA SER A 142 -0.13 -18.70 -0.28
C SER A 142 0.46 -19.07 1.08
N ILE A 143 1.61 -18.50 1.47
CA ILE A 143 2.23 -18.73 2.77
C ILE A 143 1.34 -18.19 3.90
N LEU A 144 0.80 -16.98 3.75
CA LEU A 144 -0.04 -16.36 4.78
C LEU A 144 -1.39 -17.05 4.92
N MET A 145 -1.99 -17.51 3.82
CA MET A 145 -3.28 -18.19 3.85
C MET A 145 -3.18 -19.63 4.36
N TYR A 146 -2.22 -20.42 3.87
CA TYR A 146 -2.11 -21.85 4.20
C TYR A 146 -1.18 -22.16 5.37
N ARG A 147 -0.29 -21.24 5.76
CA ARG A 147 0.74 -21.40 6.81
C ARG A 147 1.50 -22.74 6.76
N PRO A 148 2.05 -23.15 5.59
CA PRO A 148 2.77 -24.41 5.44
C PRO A 148 4.03 -24.42 6.33
N GLN A 149 4.06 -25.30 7.33
CA GLN A 149 5.11 -25.30 8.35
C GLN A 149 6.48 -25.68 7.78
N GLU A 150 6.50 -26.56 6.78
CA GLU A 150 7.70 -27.03 6.09
C GLU A 150 8.35 -25.87 5.31
N ILE A 151 7.56 -25.08 4.57
CA ILE A 151 8.07 -23.90 3.86
C ILE A 151 8.55 -22.84 4.85
N ILE A 152 7.77 -22.54 5.88
CA ILE A 152 8.17 -21.56 6.91
C ILE A 152 9.49 -22.00 7.56
N SER A 153 9.68 -23.29 7.81
CA SER A 153 10.93 -23.83 8.34
C SER A 153 12.07 -23.72 7.33
N GLY A 154 11.84 -24.11 6.08
CA GLY A 154 12.82 -24.05 4.99
C GLY A 154 13.36 -22.65 4.72
N ILE A 155 12.54 -21.60 4.91
CA ILE A 155 12.99 -20.20 4.80
C ILE A 155 14.12 -19.86 5.78
N TYR A 156 14.11 -20.42 6.99
CA TYR A 156 15.03 -20.02 8.06
C TYR A 156 16.09 -21.05 8.42
N GLU A 157 15.86 -22.33 8.11
CA GLU A 157 16.71 -23.43 8.57
C GLU A 157 17.58 -24.01 7.44
N ASN A 158 17.07 -24.06 6.20
CA ASN A 158 17.79 -24.60 5.05
C ASN A 158 17.20 -24.09 3.73
N THR A 159 17.72 -22.96 3.23
CA THR A 159 17.29 -22.35 1.96
C THR A 159 17.57 -23.22 0.74
N GLY A 160 18.56 -24.13 0.81
CA GLY A 160 18.92 -25.03 -0.30
C GLY A 160 17.81 -26.01 -0.70
N GLU A 161 16.92 -26.36 0.23
CA GLU A 161 15.75 -27.24 -0.03
C GLU A 161 14.45 -26.44 -0.31
N LEU A 162 14.46 -25.12 -0.10
CA LEU A 162 13.27 -24.29 -0.16
C LEU A 162 12.56 -24.35 -1.52
N ILE A 163 13.33 -24.39 -2.62
CA ILE A 163 12.77 -24.51 -3.97
C ILE A 163 11.99 -25.82 -4.12
N GLN A 164 12.54 -26.94 -3.64
CA GLN A 164 11.86 -28.23 -3.74
C GLN A 164 10.61 -28.25 -2.85
N LEU A 165 10.70 -27.72 -1.62
CA LEU A 165 9.55 -27.60 -0.72
C LEU A 165 8.42 -26.76 -1.32
N LEU A 166 8.73 -25.64 -1.99
CA LEU A 166 7.75 -24.83 -2.70
C LEU A 166 7.14 -25.60 -3.88
N LYS A 167 7.97 -26.28 -4.69
CA LYS A 167 7.48 -27.08 -5.84
C LYS A 167 6.54 -28.20 -5.40
N ASP A 168 6.88 -28.92 -4.33
CA ASP A 168 6.06 -29.99 -3.79
C ASP A 168 4.73 -29.43 -3.25
N PHE A 169 4.79 -28.32 -2.49
CA PHE A 169 3.61 -27.65 -1.97
C PHE A 169 2.64 -27.23 -3.09
N TYR A 170 3.12 -26.52 -4.12
CA TYR A 170 2.25 -26.06 -5.21
C TYR A 170 1.71 -27.22 -6.05
N SER A 171 2.51 -28.27 -6.29
CA SER A 171 2.06 -29.47 -7.01
C SER A 171 0.97 -30.23 -6.24
N GLN A 172 1.13 -30.35 -4.93
CA GLN A 172 0.11 -30.93 -4.06
C GLN A 172 -1.16 -30.09 -4.07
N LYS A 173 -1.05 -28.75 -3.95
CA LYS A 173 -2.21 -27.85 -3.97
C LYS A 173 -2.96 -27.91 -5.30
N LEU A 174 -2.28 -27.95 -6.44
CA LEU A 174 -2.91 -28.13 -7.75
C LEU A 174 -3.74 -29.41 -7.82
N THR A 175 -3.22 -30.50 -7.24
CA THR A 175 -3.93 -31.78 -7.15
C THR A 175 -5.19 -31.66 -6.27
N THR A 176 -5.07 -31.07 -5.09
CA THR A 176 -6.20 -30.84 -4.17
C THR A 176 -7.25 -29.91 -4.80
N ASN A 177 -6.82 -28.91 -5.57
CA ASN A 177 -7.71 -27.94 -6.20
C ASN A 177 -8.62 -28.56 -7.28
N LEU A 178 -8.32 -29.77 -7.76
CA LEU A 178 -9.22 -30.54 -8.64
C LEU A 178 -10.57 -30.86 -7.98
N THR A 179 -10.66 -30.82 -6.65
CA THR A 179 -11.92 -30.96 -5.92
C THR A 179 -12.87 -29.78 -6.14
N ASN A 180 -12.35 -28.58 -6.44
CA ASN A 180 -13.16 -27.39 -6.71
C ASN A 180 -12.48 -26.47 -7.74
N PRO A 181 -12.44 -26.88 -9.02
CA PRO A 181 -11.61 -26.22 -10.04
C PRO A 181 -12.09 -24.80 -10.37
N GLU A 182 -13.40 -24.54 -10.33
CA GLU A 182 -13.96 -23.21 -10.59
C GLU A 182 -13.55 -22.20 -9.52
N LEU A 183 -13.68 -22.56 -8.24
CA LEU A 183 -13.24 -21.70 -7.14
C LEU A 183 -11.72 -21.44 -7.21
N LYS A 184 -10.95 -22.45 -7.63
CA LYS A 184 -9.49 -22.42 -7.62
C LYS A 184 -8.85 -22.01 -8.92
N ARG A 185 -9.61 -21.60 -9.93
CA ARG A 185 -9.11 -21.30 -11.28
C ARG A 185 -7.92 -20.31 -11.28
N HIS A 186 -8.05 -19.17 -10.61
CA HIS A 186 -6.97 -18.17 -10.56
C HIS A 186 -5.76 -18.66 -9.74
N GLU A 187 -6.01 -19.38 -8.64
CA GLU A 187 -4.95 -19.99 -7.83
C GLU A 187 -4.15 -21.01 -8.65
N ASN A 188 -4.84 -21.85 -9.43
CA ASN A 188 -4.20 -22.84 -10.30
C ASN A 188 -3.32 -22.20 -11.38
N VAL A 189 -3.77 -21.10 -11.99
CA VAL A 189 -2.96 -20.34 -12.95
C VAL A 189 -1.69 -19.81 -12.27
N ALA A 190 -1.83 -19.16 -11.11
CA ALA A 190 -0.68 -18.62 -10.38
C ALA A 190 0.30 -19.72 -9.95
N PHE A 191 -0.19 -20.84 -9.42
CA PHE A 191 0.66 -21.95 -8.96
C PHE A 191 1.36 -22.65 -10.12
N THR A 192 0.70 -22.79 -11.27
CA THR A 192 1.34 -23.31 -12.49
C THR A 192 2.45 -22.39 -12.97
N GLN A 193 2.20 -21.07 -12.99
CA GLN A 193 3.22 -20.09 -13.35
C GLN A 193 4.41 -20.12 -12.39
N ILE A 194 4.16 -20.19 -11.08
CA ILE A 194 5.20 -20.34 -10.06
C ILE A 194 6.06 -21.58 -10.34
N LEU A 195 5.44 -22.75 -10.59
CA LEU A 195 6.17 -23.99 -10.89
C LEU A 195 7.05 -23.90 -12.15
N LEU A 196 6.60 -23.17 -13.18
CA LEU A 196 7.35 -22.94 -14.41
C LEU A 196 8.55 -21.99 -14.21
N LEU A 197 8.46 -21.09 -13.23
CA LEU A 197 9.43 -20.00 -13.02
C LEU A 197 10.42 -20.28 -11.89
N LEU A 198 10.07 -21.09 -10.91
CA LEU A 198 10.91 -21.39 -9.75
C LEU A 198 12.16 -22.19 -10.14
N ASP A 199 13.32 -21.57 -9.92
CA ASP A 199 14.63 -22.15 -10.25
C ASP A 199 15.56 -22.14 -9.02
N ALA A 200 15.92 -20.95 -8.52
CA ALA A 200 16.82 -20.77 -7.38
C ALA A 200 16.31 -19.71 -6.40
N VAL A 201 16.88 -19.61 -5.21
CA VAL A 201 16.67 -18.48 -4.29
C VAL A 201 18.01 -17.82 -3.97
N ASN A 202 17.96 -16.57 -3.54
CA ASN A 202 19.06 -15.93 -2.84
C ASN A 202 19.13 -16.50 -1.40
N GLU A 203 20.30 -16.97 -0.99
CA GLU A 203 20.51 -17.59 0.34
C GLU A 203 20.81 -16.54 1.42
N ASP A 204 21.33 -15.37 1.03
CA ASP A 204 21.70 -14.29 1.95
C ASP A 204 20.50 -13.37 2.22
N ILE A 205 19.75 -13.67 3.29
CA ILE A 205 18.60 -12.86 3.72
C ILE A 205 18.83 -12.18 5.06
N GLU A 206 18.31 -10.97 5.22
CA GLU A 206 18.26 -10.27 6.50
C GLU A 206 16.94 -10.56 7.22
N ILE A 207 17.05 -11.15 8.41
CA ILE A 207 15.91 -11.46 9.28
C ILE A 207 15.54 -10.31 10.23
N ASN A 208 16.39 -9.29 10.35
CA ASN A 208 16.08 -8.10 11.13
C ASN A 208 15.07 -7.27 10.35
N TRP A 209 14.05 -6.79 11.04
CA TRP A 209 13.06 -5.93 10.40
C TRP A 209 13.67 -4.58 10.00
N SER A 210 13.38 -4.15 8.77
CA SER A 210 13.67 -2.80 8.30
C SER A 210 12.44 -1.91 8.41
N TYR A 211 12.63 -0.71 8.95
CA TYR A 211 11.59 0.31 9.11
C TYR A 211 11.58 1.31 7.96
N ASP A 212 12.49 1.14 6.99
CA ASP A 212 12.71 2.10 5.90
C ASP A 212 11.45 2.33 5.06
N SER A 213 10.63 1.28 4.83
CA SER A 213 9.43 1.38 3.98
C SER A 213 8.44 2.43 4.46
N ALA A 214 8.29 2.58 5.79
CA ALA A 214 7.39 3.54 6.39
C ALA A 214 7.80 4.99 6.07
N PHE A 215 9.10 5.29 6.11
CA PHE A 215 9.60 6.63 5.82
C PHE A 215 9.73 6.89 4.32
N TYR A 216 9.95 5.87 3.50
CA TYR A 216 9.93 6.02 2.04
C TYR A 216 8.55 6.45 1.53
N GLY A 217 7.49 5.82 2.03
CA GLY A 217 6.12 6.26 1.72
C GLY A 217 5.80 7.65 2.29
N PHE A 218 6.32 7.97 3.48
CA PHE A 218 6.11 9.27 4.10
C PHE A 218 6.78 10.40 3.30
N ASP A 219 8.00 10.18 2.78
CA ASP A 219 8.65 11.14 1.88
C ASP A 219 7.80 11.44 0.65
N LYS A 220 7.23 10.40 0.01
CA LYS A 220 6.30 10.58 -1.11
C LYS A 220 5.05 11.37 -0.71
N TYR A 221 4.50 11.11 0.48
CA TYR A 221 3.36 11.86 1.01
C TYR A 221 3.67 13.35 1.23
N ILE A 222 4.82 13.65 1.85
CA ILE A 222 5.28 15.02 2.09
C ILE A 222 5.50 15.76 0.78
N ASN A 223 6.13 15.11 -0.20
CA ASN A 223 6.36 15.66 -1.54
C ASN A 223 5.05 15.92 -2.28
N GLU A 224 4.09 15.00 -2.24
CA GLU A 224 2.75 15.18 -2.83
C GLU A 224 2.00 16.35 -2.18
N LYS A 225 2.09 16.50 -0.85
CA LYS A 225 1.47 17.61 -0.13
C LYS A 225 2.19 18.95 -0.32
N GLY A 226 3.34 18.98 -0.98
CA GLY A 226 4.14 20.20 -1.17
C GLY A 226 4.70 20.77 0.13
N ILE A 227 4.88 19.93 1.17
CA ILE A 227 5.37 20.36 2.48
C ILE A 227 6.89 20.46 2.44
N LYS A 228 7.41 21.69 2.54
CA LYS A 228 8.85 21.98 2.40
C LYS A 228 9.61 22.01 3.73
N SER A 229 8.91 22.27 4.84
CA SER A 229 9.51 22.44 6.16
C SER A 229 8.69 21.68 7.19
N TYR A 230 9.30 20.69 7.84
CA TYR A 230 8.66 19.92 8.88
C TYR A 230 9.66 19.37 9.91
N SER A 231 9.15 19.10 11.11
CA SER A 231 9.84 18.31 12.15
C SER A 231 9.14 16.95 12.31
N LEU A 232 9.93 15.90 12.54
CA LEU A 232 9.42 14.54 12.80
C LEU A 232 9.80 14.09 14.22
N TYR A 233 8.79 13.75 14.99
CA TYR A 233 8.90 13.25 16.37
C TYR A 233 8.52 11.76 16.41
N LEU A 234 9.37 10.95 17.02
CA LEU A 234 9.22 9.49 17.12
C LEU A 234 9.00 9.10 18.59
N ASP A 235 8.17 8.07 18.86
CA ASP A 235 8.12 7.48 20.20
C ASP A 235 9.47 6.86 20.56
N LYS A 236 9.91 7.09 21.80
CA LYS A 236 11.23 6.64 22.27
C LYS A 236 11.17 5.18 22.73
N GLU A 237 11.69 4.28 21.90
CA GLU A 237 11.78 2.84 22.24
C GLU A 237 13.09 2.41 22.93
N GLY A 238 14.07 3.30 23.05
CA GLY A 238 15.40 2.99 23.60
C GLY A 238 16.42 4.10 23.31
N GLU A 239 17.71 3.80 23.47
CA GLU A 239 18.78 4.65 22.92
C GLU A 239 19.05 4.21 21.47
N ASP A 240 19.04 5.17 20.53
CA ASP A 240 19.42 4.95 19.13
C ASP A 240 18.56 3.86 18.43
N SER A 241 17.24 4.04 18.48
CA SER A 241 16.26 3.08 17.97
C SER A 241 16.43 2.80 16.46
N ASN A 242 15.99 1.63 16.02
CA ASN A 242 16.01 1.27 14.61
C ASN A 242 15.11 2.20 13.77
N THR A 243 14.01 2.68 14.37
CA THR A 243 13.10 3.67 13.78
C THR A 243 13.82 5.00 13.54
N LEU A 244 14.58 5.50 14.53
CA LEU A 244 15.40 6.71 14.38
C LEU A 244 16.47 6.56 13.30
N LYS A 245 17.13 5.40 13.25
CA LYS A 245 18.13 5.07 12.21
C LYS A 245 17.52 5.07 10.81
N ALA A 246 16.36 4.45 10.63
CA ALA A 246 15.65 4.40 9.36
C ALA A 246 15.24 5.80 8.89
N ALA A 247 14.70 6.64 9.78
CA ALA A 247 14.34 8.02 9.45
C ALA A 247 15.56 8.84 8.99
N ARG A 248 16.71 8.72 9.70
CA ARG A 248 17.96 9.39 9.31
C ARG A 248 18.52 8.87 7.99
N LYS A 249 18.47 7.55 7.77
CA LYS A 249 18.94 6.90 6.54
C LYS A 249 18.20 7.42 5.30
N LEU A 250 16.92 7.73 5.43
CA LEU A 250 16.11 8.30 4.34
C LEU A 250 16.18 9.84 4.24
N GLY A 251 17.14 10.47 4.91
CA GLY A 251 17.44 11.88 4.72
C GLY A 251 16.52 12.84 5.48
N ILE A 252 15.67 12.35 6.40
CA ILE A 252 14.86 13.22 7.25
C ILE A 252 15.80 14.02 8.15
N SER A 253 15.73 15.34 8.05
CA SER A 253 16.62 16.24 8.78
C SER A 253 16.24 16.27 10.27
N LYS A 254 17.11 15.72 11.12
CA LYS A 254 17.02 15.78 12.60
C LYS A 254 15.70 15.23 13.18
N PRO A 255 15.30 13.97 12.92
CA PRO A 255 14.22 13.34 13.67
C PRO A 255 14.55 13.34 15.17
N VAL A 256 13.53 13.56 16.00
CA VAL A 256 13.65 13.68 17.46
C VAL A 256 12.85 12.58 18.12
N GLU A 257 13.50 11.81 19.00
CA GLU A 257 12.78 10.88 19.89
C GLU A 257 12.23 11.65 21.09
N LEU A 258 10.95 11.45 21.40
CA LEU A 258 10.28 12.03 22.56
C LEU A 258 9.66 10.93 23.43
N ASP A 259 9.59 11.20 24.73
CA ASP A 259 8.76 10.38 25.63
C ASP A 259 7.29 10.66 25.33
N SER A 260 6.52 9.61 25.03
CA SER A 260 5.08 9.70 24.75
C SER A 260 4.30 10.40 25.87
N LYS A 261 4.78 10.40 27.12
CA LYS A 261 4.15 11.12 28.24
C LYS A 261 4.09 12.63 28.05
N VAL A 262 5.02 13.19 27.28
CA VAL A 262 5.10 14.65 27.05
C VAL A 262 4.69 15.05 25.64
N SER A 263 4.24 14.11 24.80
CA SER A 263 3.88 14.37 23.41
C SER A 263 2.46 13.90 23.10
N VAL A 264 1.54 14.85 22.94
CA VAL A 264 0.15 14.57 22.53
C VAL A 264 0.11 13.86 21.17
N GLY A 265 0.89 14.34 20.20
CA GLY A 265 0.88 13.77 18.86
C GLY A 265 1.33 12.32 18.80
N ILE A 266 2.31 11.92 19.62
CA ILE A 266 2.71 10.50 19.72
C ILE A 266 1.57 9.65 20.27
N ARG A 267 0.87 10.12 21.32
CA ARG A 267 -0.27 9.36 21.88
C ARG A 267 -1.46 9.29 20.92
N ILE A 268 -1.67 10.31 20.08
CA ILE A 268 -2.66 10.24 18.99
C ILE A 268 -2.24 9.16 17.97
N SER A 269 -0.98 9.16 17.54
CA SER A 269 -0.46 8.14 16.62
C SER A 269 -0.58 6.73 17.20
N ASP A 270 -0.20 6.51 18.47
CA ASP A 270 -0.31 5.22 19.17
C ASP A 270 -1.75 4.69 19.11
N ILE A 271 -2.71 5.49 19.58
CA ILE A 271 -4.12 5.07 19.66
C ILE A 271 -4.64 4.72 18.27
N LEU A 272 -4.30 5.52 17.24
CA LEU A 272 -4.72 5.25 15.87
C LEU A 272 -4.05 3.99 15.29
N ALA A 273 -2.73 3.83 15.45
CA ALA A 273 -1.99 2.65 15.00
C ALA A 273 -2.56 1.38 15.64
N GLY A 274 -2.82 1.44 16.95
CA GLY A 274 -3.38 0.35 17.71
C GLY A 274 -4.86 0.05 17.42
N ILE A 275 -5.66 1.00 16.92
CA ILE A 275 -7.03 0.73 16.43
C ILE A 275 -6.95 0.03 15.07
N ILE A 276 -6.18 0.59 14.14
CA ILE A 276 -6.02 0.06 12.78
C ILE A 276 -5.44 -1.36 12.83
N SER A 277 -4.37 -1.58 13.60
CA SER A 277 -3.74 -2.90 13.69
C SER A 277 -4.66 -3.97 14.28
N LYS A 278 -5.47 -3.64 15.29
CA LYS A 278 -6.43 -4.58 15.89
C LYS A 278 -7.55 -4.95 14.93
N LEU A 279 -8.03 -4.01 14.11
CA LEU A 279 -9.02 -4.27 13.07
C LEU A 279 -8.43 -5.15 11.95
N LEU A 280 -7.25 -4.79 11.43
CA LEU A 280 -6.54 -5.57 10.42
C LEU A 280 -6.31 -7.01 10.90
N LYS A 281 -5.79 -7.16 12.11
CA LYS A 281 -5.54 -8.45 12.75
C LYS A 281 -6.84 -9.25 12.90
N ALA A 282 -7.91 -8.66 13.42
CA ALA A 282 -9.18 -9.37 13.56
C ALA A 282 -9.74 -9.86 12.22
N LEU A 283 -9.67 -9.04 11.17
CA LEU A 283 -10.08 -9.43 9.81
C LEU A 283 -9.22 -10.59 9.29
N HIS A 284 -7.90 -10.46 9.39
CA HIS A 284 -6.95 -11.49 8.95
C HIS A 284 -7.22 -12.84 9.63
N PHE A 285 -7.35 -12.86 10.96
CA PHE A 285 -7.60 -14.09 11.71
C PHE A 285 -8.96 -14.72 11.36
N GLN A 286 -9.96 -13.92 11.01
CA GLN A 286 -11.27 -14.43 10.60
C GLN A 286 -11.27 -15.00 9.17
N LEU A 287 -10.41 -14.47 8.29
CA LEU A 287 -10.38 -14.79 6.85
C LEU A 287 -9.24 -15.70 6.42
N ARG A 288 -8.26 -16.00 7.29
CA ARG A 288 -7.23 -17.00 7.01
C ARG A 288 -7.77 -18.43 7.16
N TYR A 289 -7.06 -19.40 6.59
CA TYR A 289 -7.38 -20.81 6.80
C TYR A 289 -6.92 -21.29 8.17
N GLU A 290 -7.74 -22.11 8.82
CA GLU A 290 -7.39 -22.82 10.05
C GLU A 290 -6.69 -24.14 9.72
N PHE A 291 -7.16 -24.80 8.66
CA PHE A 291 -6.59 -26.04 8.14
C PHE A 291 -6.36 -25.95 6.63
N ALA A 292 -5.46 -26.78 6.11
CA ALA A 292 -5.09 -26.75 4.69
C ALA A 292 -6.28 -27.08 3.76
N GLU A 293 -7.25 -27.84 4.26
CA GLU A 293 -8.47 -28.28 3.61
C GLU A 293 -9.50 -27.15 3.48
N ASP A 294 -9.43 -26.10 4.32
CA ASP A 294 -10.29 -24.92 4.16
C ASP A 294 -10.12 -24.27 2.78
N GLY A 295 -8.95 -24.50 2.15
CA GLY A 295 -8.61 -24.04 0.81
C GLY A 295 -9.66 -24.38 -0.23
N ILE A 296 -10.26 -25.57 -0.20
CA ILE A 296 -11.22 -26.00 -1.24
C ILE A 296 -12.62 -25.37 -1.10
N GLY A 297 -12.85 -24.60 -0.03
CA GLY A 297 -14.08 -23.86 0.23
C GLY A 297 -13.88 -22.34 0.19
N LYS A 298 -15.00 -21.61 0.17
CA LYS A 298 -14.98 -20.17 0.40
C LYS A 298 -14.74 -19.89 1.89
N LYS A 299 -13.83 -18.97 2.21
CA LYS A 299 -13.73 -18.40 3.56
C LYS A 299 -14.45 -17.05 3.57
N ILE A 300 -15.57 -16.98 4.29
CA ILE A 300 -16.46 -15.83 4.31
C ILE A 300 -16.43 -15.18 5.68
N LEU A 301 -16.51 -13.85 5.72
CA LEU A 301 -16.59 -13.10 6.97
C LEU A 301 -17.89 -13.46 7.73
N SER A 302 -17.78 -13.71 9.04
CA SER A 302 -18.94 -14.08 9.85
C SER A 302 -19.99 -12.97 9.88
N GLY A 303 -21.28 -13.34 9.84
CA GLY A 303 -22.41 -12.42 10.02
C GLY A 303 -22.30 -11.53 11.27
N LYS A 304 -21.59 -11.99 12.31
CA LYS A 304 -21.34 -11.24 13.55
C LYS A 304 -20.61 -9.92 13.34
N TRP A 305 -19.89 -9.75 12.23
CA TRP A 305 -19.24 -8.47 11.88
C TRP A 305 -20.23 -7.37 11.48
N PHE A 306 -21.44 -7.77 11.08
CA PHE A 306 -22.51 -6.88 10.62
C PHE A 306 -23.59 -6.67 11.70
N GLU A 307 -23.48 -7.35 12.84
CA GLU A 307 -24.35 -7.18 14.01
C GLU A 307 -23.94 -5.93 14.80
N VAL A 308 -24.25 -4.75 14.26
CA VAL A 308 -23.83 -3.45 14.81
C VAL A 308 -25.02 -2.63 15.33
N SER A 309 -24.77 -1.77 16.31
CA SER A 309 -25.63 -0.64 16.67
C SER A 309 -25.37 0.56 15.75
N ASP A 310 -26.26 1.56 15.75
CA ASP A 310 -26.04 2.79 14.98
C ASP A 310 -24.77 3.54 15.41
N GLN A 311 -24.40 3.48 16.69
CA GLN A 311 -23.15 4.05 17.18
C GLN A 311 -21.94 3.31 16.60
N GLN A 312 -21.94 1.97 16.62
CA GLN A 312 -20.86 1.16 16.05
C GLN A 312 -20.75 1.33 14.53
N LEU A 313 -21.87 1.42 13.81
CA LEU A 313 -21.89 1.75 12.39
C LEU A 313 -21.32 3.15 12.14
N GLY A 314 -21.64 4.12 13.01
CA GLY A 314 -21.08 5.46 13.02
C GLY A 314 -19.56 5.46 13.13
N LEU A 315 -18.99 4.63 14.00
CA LEU A 315 -17.53 4.49 14.13
C LEU A 315 -16.87 3.99 12.84
N TYR A 316 -17.45 3.00 12.17
CA TYR A 316 -16.91 2.51 10.89
C TYR A 316 -16.94 3.59 9.81
N LYS A 317 -18.04 4.34 9.71
CA LYS A 317 -18.15 5.49 8.78
C LYS A 317 -17.11 6.55 9.08
N GLN A 318 -16.94 6.90 10.35
CA GLN A 318 -16.00 7.92 10.77
C GLN A 318 -14.56 7.51 10.50
N LEU A 319 -14.20 6.25 10.80
CA LEU A 319 -12.87 5.73 10.48
C LEU A 319 -12.64 5.73 8.96
N TYR A 320 -13.63 5.34 8.15
CA TYR A 320 -13.55 5.43 6.69
C TYR A 320 -13.28 6.86 6.20
N LEU A 321 -13.98 7.85 6.77
CA LEU A 321 -13.77 9.26 6.45
C LEU A 321 -12.33 9.67 6.78
N ILE A 322 -11.83 9.34 7.97
CA ILE A 322 -10.48 9.74 8.42
C ILE A 322 -9.38 9.12 7.56
N ILE A 323 -9.43 7.81 7.31
CA ILE A 323 -8.36 7.11 6.59
C ILE A 323 -8.50 7.23 5.06
N GLY A 324 -9.71 7.45 4.53
CA GLY A 324 -9.99 7.36 3.11
C GLY A 324 -10.45 8.65 2.42
N LYS A 325 -10.89 9.67 3.16
CA LYS A 325 -11.44 10.91 2.57
C LYS A 325 -10.77 12.18 3.08
N LEU A 326 -10.52 12.25 4.38
CA LEU A 326 -9.92 13.41 5.03
C LEU A 326 -8.47 13.57 4.59
N ASN A 327 -8.10 14.80 4.20
CA ASN A 327 -6.75 15.12 3.72
C ASN A 327 -6.27 14.17 2.61
N ASN A 328 -7.16 13.81 1.69
CA ASN A 328 -6.90 12.81 0.65
C ASN A 328 -5.59 13.07 -0.11
N ALA A 329 -4.85 12.01 -0.38
CA ALA A 329 -3.60 12.00 -1.11
C ALA A 329 -3.36 10.58 -1.64
N TRP A 330 -2.68 10.46 -2.77
CA TRP A 330 -2.28 9.19 -3.33
C TRP A 330 -1.39 8.40 -2.37
N PHE A 331 -0.40 9.06 -1.78
CA PHE A 331 0.52 8.46 -0.81
C PHE A 331 0.03 8.56 0.64
N LYS A 332 -1.26 8.82 0.88
CA LYS A 332 -1.84 8.81 2.24
C LYS A 332 -1.61 7.47 2.95
N SER A 333 -1.63 6.39 2.19
CA SER A 333 -1.30 5.04 2.64
C SER A 333 -0.14 4.49 1.82
N PHE A 334 0.77 3.77 2.47
CA PHE A 334 1.87 3.07 1.79
C PHE A 334 1.92 1.58 2.16
N GLY A 335 2.34 0.75 1.21
CA GLY A 335 2.43 -0.70 1.39
C GLY A 335 3.27 -1.35 0.30
N GLY A 336 3.60 -2.62 0.51
CA GLY A 336 4.32 -3.42 -0.49
C GLY A 336 3.40 -3.95 -1.59
N ILE A 337 3.90 -4.91 -2.37
CA ILE A 337 3.08 -5.60 -3.38
C ILE A 337 2.00 -6.46 -2.73
N TYR A 338 2.18 -6.90 -1.48
CA TYR A 338 1.15 -7.62 -0.75
C TYR A 338 0.48 -6.69 0.26
N SER A 339 -0.73 -6.24 -0.08
CA SER A 339 -1.52 -5.28 0.72
C SER A 339 -2.93 -5.78 1.05
N ASP A 340 -3.16 -7.10 1.00
CA ASP A 340 -4.51 -7.69 1.05
C ASP A 340 -5.30 -7.29 2.30
N ASP A 341 -4.74 -7.48 3.51
CA ASP A 341 -5.45 -7.14 4.75
C ASP A 341 -5.87 -5.67 4.80
N PHE A 342 -5.02 -4.78 4.28
CA PHE A 342 -5.32 -3.35 4.22
C PHE A 342 -6.46 -3.07 3.22
N ILE A 343 -6.42 -3.68 2.03
CA ILE A 343 -7.49 -3.60 1.05
C ILE A 343 -8.80 -4.14 1.62
N VAL A 344 -8.75 -5.25 2.37
CA VAL A 344 -9.91 -5.84 3.04
C VAL A 344 -10.49 -4.87 4.06
N LEU A 345 -9.67 -4.25 4.91
CA LEU A 345 -10.13 -3.25 5.89
C LEU A 345 -10.80 -2.05 5.19
N VAL A 346 -10.13 -1.43 4.22
CA VAL A 346 -10.69 -0.28 3.50
C VAL A 346 -11.99 -0.66 2.77
N SER A 347 -12.03 -1.86 2.18
CA SER A 347 -13.24 -2.37 1.54
C SER A 347 -14.37 -2.57 2.54
N PHE A 348 -14.08 -3.10 3.72
CA PHE A 348 -15.07 -3.31 4.76
C PHE A 348 -15.65 -2.00 5.29
N LEU A 349 -14.77 -1.03 5.57
CA LEU A 349 -15.15 0.31 5.98
C LEU A 349 -16.01 1.01 4.91
N ASN A 350 -15.60 0.95 3.64
CA ASN A 350 -16.37 1.51 2.53
C ASN A 350 -17.72 0.79 2.36
N TYR A 351 -17.75 -0.54 2.47
CA TYR A 351 -18.97 -1.34 2.38
C TYR A 351 -20.00 -0.90 3.41
N LEU A 352 -19.61 -0.81 4.68
CA LEU A 352 -20.49 -0.36 5.76
C LEU A 352 -20.88 1.12 5.63
N SER A 353 -19.99 1.95 5.08
CA SER A 353 -20.27 3.38 4.92
C SER A 353 -21.46 3.70 4.00
N LYS A 354 -21.85 2.75 3.14
CA LYS A 354 -22.96 2.90 2.19
C LYS A 354 -24.34 2.84 2.86
N PHE A 355 -24.44 2.25 4.05
CA PHE A 355 -25.72 2.14 4.75
C PHE A 355 -26.00 3.39 5.56
N GLU A 356 -27.18 3.99 5.42
CA GLU A 356 -27.54 5.20 6.16
C GLU A 356 -27.68 4.94 7.67
N SER A 357 -28.30 3.82 8.05
CA SER A 357 -28.54 3.41 9.43
C SER A 357 -28.65 1.89 9.55
N VAL A 358 -28.62 1.38 10.78
CA VAL A 358 -28.87 -0.06 11.04
C VAL A 358 -30.29 -0.45 10.63
N ALA A 359 -31.26 0.46 10.76
CA ALA A 359 -32.62 0.22 10.26
C ALA A 359 -32.62 -0.07 8.75
N LYS A 360 -31.84 0.66 7.95
CA LYS A 360 -31.65 0.39 6.52
C LYS A 360 -30.88 -0.89 6.24
N MET A 361 -29.88 -1.23 7.05
CA MET A 361 -29.21 -2.54 6.95
C MET A 361 -30.19 -3.71 7.15
N ASN A 362 -31.16 -3.55 8.05
CA ASN A 362 -32.15 -4.59 8.35
C ASN A 362 -33.22 -4.79 7.26
N GLU A 363 -33.25 -3.94 6.23
CA GLU A 363 -34.08 -4.16 5.03
C GLU A 363 -33.49 -5.27 4.12
N PHE A 364 -32.21 -5.64 4.32
CA PHE A 364 -31.50 -6.68 3.57
C PHE A 364 -31.49 -8.02 4.33
N ASP A 365 -31.31 -9.12 3.59
CA ASP A 365 -31.13 -10.45 4.19
C ASP A 365 -29.80 -10.52 4.94
N ARG A 366 -29.88 -10.67 6.27
CA ARG A 366 -28.70 -10.72 7.13
C ARG A 366 -27.76 -11.89 6.83
N SER A 367 -28.29 -12.99 6.28
CA SER A 367 -27.48 -14.15 5.93
C SER A 367 -26.57 -13.89 4.71
N MET A 368 -26.92 -12.90 3.89
CA MET A 368 -26.19 -12.55 2.66
C MET A 368 -25.04 -11.58 2.88
N PHE A 369 -24.98 -10.84 4.00
CA PHE A 369 -23.93 -9.84 4.23
C PHE A 369 -22.50 -10.36 4.05
N GLY A 370 -22.24 -11.59 4.50
CA GLY A 370 -20.94 -12.23 4.32
C GLY A 370 -20.60 -12.47 2.84
N GLU A 371 -21.55 -13.00 2.06
CA GLU A 371 -21.37 -13.28 0.63
C GLU A 371 -21.28 -11.98 -0.18
N ASP A 372 -22.12 -10.99 0.11
CA ASP A 372 -22.12 -9.68 -0.57
C ASP A 372 -20.81 -8.93 -0.32
N PHE A 373 -20.35 -8.92 0.94
CA PHE A 373 -19.05 -8.37 1.27
C PHE A 373 -17.91 -9.14 0.59
N ASN A 374 -17.98 -10.48 0.58
CA ASN A 374 -16.98 -11.33 -0.08
C ASN A 374 -16.87 -11.01 -1.59
N ALA A 375 -18.00 -10.85 -2.29
CA ALA A 375 -18.01 -10.43 -3.68
C ALA A 375 -17.39 -9.04 -3.88
N TYR A 376 -17.76 -8.09 -3.00
CA TYR A 376 -17.26 -6.73 -3.03
C TYR A 376 -15.73 -6.65 -2.82
N VAL A 377 -15.22 -7.31 -1.78
CA VAL A 377 -13.78 -7.31 -1.45
C VAL A 377 -12.95 -8.09 -2.47
N CYS A 378 -13.46 -9.20 -3.00
CA CYS A 378 -12.79 -9.95 -4.07
C CYS A 378 -12.61 -9.09 -5.33
N SER A 379 -13.59 -8.26 -5.68
CA SER A 379 -13.47 -7.31 -6.80
C SER A 379 -12.37 -6.28 -6.58
N ASN A 380 -12.27 -5.72 -5.35
CA ASN A 380 -11.23 -4.75 -4.99
C ASN A 380 -9.83 -5.39 -4.96
N LEU A 381 -9.70 -6.59 -4.41
CA LEU A 381 -8.45 -7.36 -4.41
C LEU A 381 -8.02 -7.71 -5.84
N ASN A 382 -8.95 -8.14 -6.70
CA ASN A 382 -8.65 -8.39 -8.10
C ASN A 382 -8.21 -7.11 -8.81
N SER A 383 -8.89 -5.98 -8.57
CA SER A 383 -8.50 -4.69 -9.15
C SER A 383 -7.09 -4.28 -8.73
N TYR A 384 -6.71 -4.50 -7.47
CA TYR A 384 -5.34 -4.26 -7.00
C TYR A 384 -4.33 -5.20 -7.67
N PHE A 385 -4.63 -6.50 -7.73
CA PHE A 385 -3.77 -7.48 -8.40
C PHE A 385 -3.56 -7.14 -9.88
N GLN A 386 -4.61 -6.71 -10.59
CA GLN A 386 -4.51 -6.25 -11.97
C GLN A 386 -3.65 -4.99 -12.13
N ARG A 387 -3.72 -4.04 -11.18
CA ARG A 387 -2.85 -2.85 -11.20
C ARG A 387 -1.38 -3.22 -11.04
N MET A 388 -1.05 -4.25 -10.25
CA MET A 388 0.33 -4.70 -10.06
C MET A 388 0.97 -5.25 -11.35
N HIS A 389 0.17 -5.76 -12.28
CA HIS A 389 0.67 -6.16 -13.60
C HIS A 389 1.17 -4.99 -14.44
N SER A 390 0.71 -3.76 -14.15
CA SER A 390 1.27 -2.56 -14.75
C SER A 390 2.65 -2.26 -14.17
N LYS A 391 3.67 -2.26 -15.04
CA LYS A 391 5.05 -1.90 -14.67
C LYS A 391 5.38 -0.45 -14.99
N LEU A 392 4.36 0.36 -15.32
CA LEU A 392 4.53 1.80 -15.49
C LEU A 392 4.73 2.45 -14.12
N ASN A 393 5.73 3.31 -14.03
CA ASN A 393 5.95 4.09 -12.82
C ASN A 393 4.84 5.12 -12.66
N ILE A 394 4.18 5.12 -11.51
CA ILE A 394 3.26 6.18 -11.10
C ILE A 394 4.02 7.12 -10.19
N GLU A 395 4.31 8.32 -10.66
CA GLU A 395 4.93 9.35 -9.85
C GLU A 395 4.07 10.61 -9.78
N PRO A 396 3.92 11.20 -8.58
CA PRO A 396 3.14 12.39 -8.41
C PRO A 396 3.84 13.54 -9.15
N ILE A 397 3.06 14.28 -9.93
CA ILE A 397 3.57 15.50 -10.55
C ILE A 397 3.63 16.57 -9.45
N THR A 398 4.83 16.96 -9.05
CA THR A 398 5.00 18.15 -8.20
C THR A 398 4.64 19.39 -9.02
N SER A 399 3.46 19.95 -8.80
CA SER A 399 3.07 21.23 -9.41
C SER A 399 3.85 22.36 -8.76
N LEU A 400 5.02 22.68 -9.33
CA LEU A 400 5.75 23.88 -8.95
C LEU A 400 5.03 25.16 -9.43
N ASN A 401 4.16 25.03 -10.44
CA ASN A 401 3.40 26.10 -11.07
C ASN A 401 2.06 25.55 -11.63
N GLU A 402 1.11 26.41 -11.96
CA GLU A 402 -0.20 26.07 -12.54
C GLU A 402 -0.12 25.75 -14.05
N GLU A 403 0.96 26.11 -14.76
CA GLU A 403 1.02 25.99 -16.23
C GLU A 403 1.74 24.74 -16.76
N PHE A 404 2.75 24.23 -16.05
CA PHE A 404 3.59 23.14 -16.53
C PHE A 404 4.27 22.39 -15.38
N TYR A 405 4.79 21.21 -15.71
CA TYR A 405 5.65 20.40 -14.86
C TYR A 405 6.87 19.89 -15.63
N TYR A 406 7.83 19.29 -14.93
CA TYR A 406 8.95 18.58 -15.55
C TYR A 406 8.71 17.08 -15.49
N ASN A 407 8.88 16.39 -16.62
CA ASN A 407 8.80 14.92 -16.63
C ASN A 407 10.08 14.29 -16.07
N GLN A 408 10.08 12.96 -15.92
CA GLN A 408 11.21 12.19 -15.36
C GLN A 408 12.51 12.27 -16.17
N ARG A 409 12.46 12.81 -17.39
CA ARG A 409 13.64 13.03 -18.25
C ARG A 409 14.12 14.48 -18.21
N GLY A 410 13.50 15.34 -17.41
CA GLY A 410 13.84 16.75 -17.29
C GLY A 410 13.20 17.65 -18.35
N ALA A 411 12.26 17.13 -19.14
CA ALA A 411 11.57 17.90 -20.17
C ALA A 411 10.41 18.72 -19.57
N LYS A 412 10.23 19.95 -20.03
CA LYS A 412 9.05 20.76 -19.72
C LYS A 412 7.81 20.22 -20.42
N VAL A 413 6.76 19.93 -19.66
CA VAL A 413 5.46 19.45 -20.14
C VAL A 413 4.35 20.38 -19.67
N PHE A 414 3.59 20.94 -20.61
CA PHE A 414 2.46 21.80 -20.30
C PHE A 414 1.22 20.99 -19.93
N TYR A 415 0.44 21.47 -18.95
CA TYR A 415 -0.86 20.86 -18.63
C TYR A 415 -1.86 21.04 -19.79
N ASP A 416 -1.81 22.21 -20.45
CA ASP A 416 -2.50 22.46 -21.71
C ASP A 416 -1.65 21.95 -22.87
N ILE A 417 -2.07 20.81 -23.42
CA ILE A 417 -1.38 20.14 -24.53
C ILE A 417 -1.30 21.01 -25.81
N SER A 418 -2.17 22.02 -25.96
CA SER A 418 -2.10 22.93 -27.12
C SER A 418 -0.80 23.74 -27.12
N LYS A 419 -0.26 24.06 -25.93
CA LYS A 419 1.00 24.79 -25.74
C LYS A 419 2.26 23.94 -26.00
N GLN A 420 2.12 22.61 -26.04
CA GLN A 420 3.27 21.73 -26.29
C GLN A 420 3.69 21.81 -27.77
N PRO A 421 4.99 21.93 -28.10
CA PRO A 421 5.46 21.97 -29.49
C PRO A 421 5.18 20.65 -30.21
N LEU A 422 4.98 20.70 -31.53
CA LEU A 422 4.91 19.52 -32.40
C LEU A 422 6.31 19.13 -32.86
N LEU A 423 6.63 17.84 -32.90
CA LEU A 423 7.86 17.37 -33.53
C LEU A 423 7.71 17.46 -35.05
N GLU A 424 8.49 18.33 -35.68
CA GLU A 424 8.48 18.45 -37.15
C GLU A 424 9.21 17.28 -37.79
N ILE A 425 8.45 16.36 -38.40
CA ILE A 425 8.97 15.25 -39.19
C ILE A 425 8.97 15.65 -40.67
N LEU A 426 10.15 15.85 -41.24
CA LEU A 426 10.33 16.26 -42.64
C LEU A 426 10.22 15.05 -43.57
N GLU A 427 9.87 15.29 -44.84
CA GLU A 427 9.89 14.26 -45.88
C GLU A 427 11.25 13.55 -45.93
N GLY A 428 11.22 12.22 -46.00
CA GLY A 428 12.40 11.38 -45.80
C GLY A 428 12.49 10.86 -44.36
N SER A 429 13.70 10.79 -43.82
CA SER A 429 13.97 10.12 -42.54
C SER A 429 14.87 10.94 -41.62
N GLN A 430 14.51 11.02 -40.34
CA GLN A 430 15.26 11.72 -39.30
C GLN A 430 15.47 10.81 -38.11
N ILE A 431 16.65 10.86 -37.49
CA ILE A 431 16.95 10.05 -36.32
C ILE A 431 17.04 10.96 -35.09
N TYR A 432 16.27 10.64 -34.06
CA TYR A 432 16.31 11.31 -32.77
C TYR A 432 16.74 10.34 -31.67
N TYR A 433 17.44 10.86 -30.66
CA TYR A 433 17.67 10.11 -29.42
C TYR A 433 16.47 10.29 -28.50
N VAL A 434 15.63 9.27 -28.41
CA VAL A 434 14.36 9.30 -27.67
C VAL A 434 14.61 8.81 -26.24
N LEU A 435 14.25 9.62 -25.25
CA LEU A 435 14.37 9.31 -23.82
C LEU A 435 13.13 8.64 -23.23
N SER A 436 11.94 8.98 -23.76
CA SER A 436 10.66 8.39 -23.35
C SER A 436 9.55 8.73 -24.34
N VAL A 437 8.51 7.90 -24.37
CA VAL A 437 7.25 8.15 -25.11
C VAL A 437 6.08 7.99 -24.15
N GLY A 438 4.97 8.66 -24.43
CA GLY A 438 3.79 8.59 -23.57
C GLY A 438 2.62 9.38 -24.11
N PHE A 439 1.63 9.63 -23.25
CA PHE A 439 0.40 10.34 -23.60
C PHE A 439 0.20 11.56 -22.71
N SER A 440 -0.45 12.58 -23.28
CA SER A 440 -1.10 13.60 -22.47
C SER A 440 -2.38 13.06 -21.81
N ASN A 441 -2.97 13.83 -20.90
CA ASN A 441 -4.27 13.50 -20.28
C ASN A 441 -5.40 13.32 -21.31
N ASN A 442 -5.28 13.93 -22.49
CA ASN A 442 -6.26 13.82 -23.59
C ASN A 442 -5.84 12.76 -24.63
N MET A 443 -4.97 11.82 -24.27
CA MET A 443 -4.49 10.73 -25.14
C MET A 443 -3.71 11.20 -26.39
N VAL A 444 -3.17 12.43 -26.37
CA VAL A 444 -2.31 12.92 -27.46
C VAL A 444 -0.93 12.25 -27.34
N PRO A 445 -0.39 11.64 -28.41
CA PRO A 445 0.91 11.00 -28.37
C PRO A 445 2.02 12.03 -28.16
N THR A 446 2.97 11.70 -27.30
CA THR A 446 4.11 12.57 -26.97
C THR A 446 5.41 11.80 -26.97
N VAL A 447 6.51 12.51 -27.29
CA VAL A 447 7.87 11.98 -27.27
C VAL A 447 8.78 12.97 -26.55
N THR A 448 9.68 12.47 -25.72
CA THR A 448 10.77 13.27 -25.16
C THR A 448 12.07 12.88 -25.82
N ILE A 449 12.76 13.85 -26.41
CA ILE A 449 14.03 13.67 -27.10
C ILE A 449 15.12 14.49 -26.42
N GLU A 450 16.36 14.01 -26.55
CA GLU A 450 17.56 14.79 -26.25
C GLU A 450 18.17 15.27 -27.56
N ASP A 451 18.39 16.57 -27.70
CA ASP A 451 19.18 17.16 -28.78
C ASP A 451 20.22 18.12 -28.19
N LYS A 452 21.50 17.88 -28.47
CA LYS A 452 22.64 18.73 -28.04
C LYS A 452 22.65 19.08 -26.53
N GLY A 453 22.17 18.16 -25.69
CA GLY A 453 22.12 18.33 -24.23
C GLY A 453 20.87 19.06 -23.72
N GLU A 454 19.93 19.41 -24.60
CA GLU A 454 18.61 19.91 -24.22
C GLU A 454 17.57 18.79 -24.32
N THR A 455 16.79 18.61 -23.25
CA THR A 455 15.67 17.66 -23.22
C THR A 455 14.36 18.37 -23.50
N THR A 456 13.70 18.01 -24.60
CA THR A 456 12.42 18.62 -24.99
C THR A 456 11.34 17.55 -25.20
N CYS A 457 10.14 17.82 -24.68
CA CYS A 457 8.95 17.02 -24.94
C CYS A 457 8.18 17.63 -26.13
N TYR A 458 7.76 16.79 -27.06
CA TYR A 458 6.99 17.17 -28.24
C TYR A 458 5.70 16.36 -28.32
N LYS A 459 4.66 16.96 -28.90
CA LYS A 459 3.55 16.21 -29.50
C LYS A 459 4.05 15.48 -30.73
N LEU A 460 3.49 14.30 -30.96
CA LEU A 460 3.63 13.58 -32.21
C LEU A 460 2.38 13.77 -33.06
N GLU A 461 2.54 13.57 -34.36
CA GLU A 461 1.44 13.50 -35.32
C GLU A 461 0.54 12.31 -35.02
N GLN A 462 -0.76 12.46 -35.31
CA GLN A 462 -1.76 11.44 -34.98
C GLN A 462 -1.47 10.08 -35.64
N GLY A 463 -0.80 10.08 -36.80
CA GLY A 463 -0.38 8.85 -37.50
C GLY A 463 0.58 7.97 -36.70
N LEU A 464 1.26 8.51 -35.67
CA LEU A 464 2.16 7.76 -34.80
C LEU A 464 1.48 7.23 -33.53
N LEU A 465 0.16 7.39 -33.37
CA LEU A 465 -0.56 6.96 -32.18
C LEU A 465 -0.33 5.46 -31.89
N ASP A 466 -0.47 4.60 -32.89
CA ASP A 466 -0.36 3.16 -32.73
C ASP A 466 1.06 2.74 -32.32
N TRP A 467 2.08 3.41 -32.85
CA TRP A 467 3.47 3.20 -32.44
C TRP A 467 3.71 3.58 -30.98
N VAL A 468 3.12 4.69 -30.51
CA VAL A 468 3.20 5.08 -29.10
C VAL A 468 2.44 4.08 -28.22
N ILE A 469 1.25 3.63 -28.62
CA ILE A 469 0.48 2.59 -27.90
C ILE A 469 1.32 1.31 -27.77
N TYR A 470 1.98 0.88 -28.84
CA TYR A 470 2.87 -0.28 -28.82
C TYR A 470 4.00 -0.09 -27.81
N CYS A 471 4.71 1.03 -27.87
CA CYS A 471 5.82 1.31 -26.99
C CYS A 471 5.42 1.39 -25.51
N VAL A 472 4.31 2.07 -25.21
CA VAL A 472 3.79 2.19 -23.83
C VAL A 472 3.28 0.83 -23.33
N SER A 473 2.65 0.03 -24.18
CA SER A 473 2.21 -1.33 -23.82
C SER A 473 3.40 -2.23 -23.49
N PHE A 474 4.49 -2.14 -24.26
CA PHE A 474 5.72 -2.87 -24.00
C PHE A 474 6.38 -2.45 -22.68
N ALA A 475 6.41 -1.14 -22.40
CA ALA A 475 6.87 -0.62 -21.12
C ALA A 475 5.99 -1.05 -19.95
N ASN A 476 4.67 -1.09 -20.15
CA ASN A 476 3.71 -1.57 -19.17
C ASN A 476 3.91 -3.04 -18.80
N MET A 477 4.45 -3.85 -19.72
CA MET A 477 4.84 -5.24 -19.47
C MET A 477 6.26 -5.38 -18.87
N GLY A 478 6.91 -4.26 -18.50
CA GLY A 478 8.26 -4.24 -17.94
C GLY A 478 9.39 -4.21 -18.96
N GLY A 479 9.07 -4.05 -20.25
CA GLY A 479 10.06 -3.88 -21.29
C GLY A 479 10.75 -2.51 -21.22
N LYS A 480 12.06 -2.48 -21.47
CA LYS A 480 12.86 -1.25 -21.42
C LYS A 480 13.38 -0.91 -22.81
N ILE A 481 12.57 -0.15 -23.57
CA ILE A 481 12.92 0.29 -24.93
C ILE A 481 13.75 1.57 -24.90
N PHE A 482 13.42 2.51 -24.03
CA PHE A 482 14.03 3.84 -24.00
C PHE A 482 14.97 4.01 -22.79
N PRO A 483 16.08 4.76 -22.93
CA PRO A 483 16.43 5.61 -24.07
C PRO A 483 17.02 4.85 -25.27
N SER A 484 16.64 5.22 -26.49
CA SER A 484 17.07 4.59 -27.76
C SER A 484 17.08 5.56 -28.93
N ARG A 485 17.82 5.23 -29.99
CA ARG A 485 17.70 5.95 -31.27
C ARG A 485 16.45 5.48 -32.01
N VAL A 486 15.69 6.43 -32.54
CA VAL A 486 14.47 6.16 -33.28
C VAL A 486 14.53 6.90 -34.61
N LEU A 487 14.29 6.17 -35.69
CA LEU A 487 14.08 6.69 -37.02
C LEU A 487 12.62 7.11 -37.16
N PHE A 488 12.37 8.40 -37.38
CA PHE A 488 11.07 8.92 -37.76
C PHE A 488 11.08 9.22 -39.27
N CYS A 489 10.08 8.75 -39.98
CA CYS A 489 9.95 8.96 -41.42
C CYS A 489 8.61 9.57 -41.76
N LYS A 490 8.60 10.42 -42.79
CA LYS A 490 7.41 10.88 -43.48
C LYS A 490 7.49 10.50 -44.94
N VAL A 491 6.47 9.80 -45.44
CA VAL A 491 6.34 9.36 -46.85
C VAL A 491 4.89 9.52 -47.25
N ASP A 492 4.61 10.24 -48.35
CA ASP A 492 3.26 10.42 -48.90
C ASP A 492 2.22 10.90 -47.87
N ASN A 493 2.62 11.83 -46.97
CA ASN A 493 1.84 12.32 -45.83
C ASN A 493 1.52 11.29 -44.72
N GLU A 494 2.13 10.10 -44.75
CA GLU A 494 2.07 9.13 -43.66
C GLU A 494 3.33 9.18 -42.80
N TYR A 495 3.16 8.88 -41.50
CA TYR A 495 4.22 8.97 -40.50
C TYR A 495 4.57 7.58 -39.97
N TYR A 496 5.86 7.29 -39.89
CA TYR A 496 6.40 6.01 -39.43
C TYR A 496 7.49 6.24 -38.38
N ALA A 497 7.66 5.29 -37.47
CA ALA A 497 8.72 5.32 -36.47
C ALA A 497 9.28 3.91 -36.21
N ASP A 498 10.60 3.77 -36.27
CA ASP A 498 11.32 2.52 -36.04
C ASP A 498 12.42 2.71 -34.98
N ILE A 499 12.47 1.81 -34.00
CA ILE A 499 13.53 1.79 -32.98
C ILE A 499 14.75 1.09 -33.59
N LEU A 500 15.92 1.74 -33.51
CA LEU A 500 17.17 1.30 -34.15
C LEU A 500 18.05 0.40 -33.27
#